data_AF-A0A9D0ZQP6-F1
#
_entry.id   AF-A0A9D0ZQP6-F1
#
_cell.length_a   1.000
_cell.length_b   1.000
_cell.length_c   1.000
_cell.angle_alpha   90.00
_cell.angle_beta   90.00
_cell.angle_gamma   90.00
#
_symmetry.space_group_name_H-M   'P 1'
#
loop_
_entity.id
_entity.type
_entity.pdbx_description
1 polymer ?
#
loop_
_entity_poly.entity_id
_entity_poly.type
_entity_poly.pdbx_seq_one_letter_code
_entity_poly.pdbx_strand_id
1 'polypeptide(L)'
;MIPEIKEADKIISELNNVNYEKIEILKTKLEKTTSSFSDNRVDGGQRLHSREDALLLYAEMTKQMDDAEYKLRDIYKSIKNRDLRIYFDKVYFHLTNANLEMKYGLTRRQIQRIIKKVKKEHQCRDDVAVKC
;
A
#
# COMPACT_ATOMS: atom_id res chain seq x y z
N MET A 1 15.50 -5.41 -12.02
CA MET A 1 14.22 -4.80 -11.61
C MET A 1 13.40 -4.18 -12.76
N ILE A 2 12.06 -4.21 -12.65
CA ILE A 2 11.14 -3.34 -13.42
C ILE A 2 11.10 -1.97 -12.71
N PRO A 3 11.42 -0.85 -13.38
CA PRO A 3 11.58 0.46 -12.74
C PRO A 3 10.35 0.92 -11.94
N GLU A 4 9.17 0.77 -12.52
CA GLU A 4 7.91 1.20 -11.93
C GLU A 4 7.59 0.41 -10.65
N ILE A 5 7.85 -0.90 -10.64
CA ILE A 5 7.67 -1.75 -9.45
C ILE A 5 8.68 -1.36 -8.37
N LYS A 6 9.94 -1.08 -8.73
CA LYS A 6 10.97 -0.64 -7.77
C LYS A 6 10.57 0.66 -7.07
N GLU A 7 10.04 1.60 -7.82
CA GLU A 7 9.61 2.90 -7.29
C GLU A 7 8.36 2.76 -6.41
N ALA A 8 7.39 1.94 -6.83
CA ALA A 8 6.22 1.62 -6.03
C ALA A 8 6.58 0.89 -4.73
N ASP A 9 7.47 -0.10 -4.77
CA ASP A 9 7.95 -0.82 -3.58
C ASP A 9 8.67 0.11 -2.60
N LYS A 10 9.41 1.11 -3.11
CA LYS A 10 10.04 2.13 -2.27
C LYS A 10 8.99 2.97 -1.55
N ILE A 11 7.96 3.44 -2.25
CA ILE A 11 6.85 4.21 -1.66
C ILE A 11 6.12 3.39 -0.59
N ILE A 12 5.83 2.12 -0.86
CA ILE A 12 5.18 1.22 0.11
C ILE A 12 6.09 0.93 1.31
N SER A 13 7.39 0.76 1.10
CA SER A 13 8.34 0.58 2.21
C SER A 13 8.42 1.81 3.10
N GLU A 14 8.41 3.01 2.51
CA GLU A 14 8.36 4.28 3.24
C GLU A 14 7.04 4.40 4.05
N LEU A 15 5.91 3.97 3.49
CA LEU A 15 4.61 3.92 4.18
C LEU A 15 4.52 2.84 5.27
N ASN A 16 5.08 1.66 5.08
CA ASN A 16 5.01 0.57 6.07
C ASN A 16 5.83 0.91 7.32
N ASN A 17 6.88 1.73 7.20
CA ASN A 17 7.55 2.32 8.35
C ASN A 17 6.63 3.24 9.18
N VAL A 18 5.50 3.67 8.63
CA VAL A 18 4.46 4.48 9.29
C VAL A 18 3.31 3.60 9.83
N ASN A 19 3.26 2.31 9.49
CA ASN A 19 2.31 1.30 9.97
C ASN A 19 0.81 1.62 9.70
N TYR A 20 0.36 1.24 8.50
CA TYR A 20 -1.03 1.30 8.02
C TYR A 20 -2.05 0.59 8.96
N GLU A 21 -1.65 -0.53 9.59
CA GLU A 21 -2.49 -1.24 10.57
C GLU A 21 -2.79 -0.42 11.83
N LYS A 22 -1.91 0.52 12.20
CA LYS A 22 -2.14 1.43 13.33
C LYS A 22 -3.27 2.41 13.04
N ILE A 23 -3.45 2.80 11.77
CA ILE A 23 -4.43 3.83 11.34
C ILE A 23 -5.86 3.29 11.46
N GLU A 24 -6.11 2.07 10.98
CA GLU A 24 -7.45 1.46 11.04
C GLU A 24 -7.85 1.16 12.50
N ILE A 25 -6.90 0.70 13.32
CA ILE A 25 -7.10 0.50 14.75
C ILE A 25 -7.36 1.85 15.47
N LEU A 26 -6.61 2.90 15.15
CA LEU A 26 -6.82 4.24 15.73
C LEU A 26 -8.16 4.83 15.32
N LYS A 27 -8.56 4.72 14.04
CA LYS A 27 -9.86 5.17 13.54
C LYS A 27 -11.02 4.50 14.26
N THR A 28 -10.98 3.16 14.34
CA THR A 28 -12.01 2.37 15.00
C THR A 28 -12.07 2.66 16.51
N LYS A 29 -10.92 2.97 17.14
CA LYS A 29 -10.85 3.34 18.56
C LYS A 29 -11.34 4.77 18.81
N LEU A 30 -11.03 5.73 17.93
CA LEU A 30 -11.51 7.11 18.00
C LEU A 30 -13.03 7.19 17.82
N GLU A 31 -13.61 6.39 16.92
CA GLU A 31 -15.07 6.31 16.73
C GLU A 31 -15.77 5.64 17.93
N LYS A 32 -15.08 4.76 18.68
CA LYS A 32 -15.64 4.03 19.83
C LYS A 32 -15.39 4.67 21.20
N THR A 33 -14.47 5.63 21.35
CA THR A 33 -14.15 6.26 22.66
C THR A 33 -14.63 7.71 22.74
N THR A 34 -15.90 7.88 23.13
CA THR A 34 -16.42 9.13 23.70
C THR A 34 -16.09 9.27 25.20
N SER A 35 -15.49 8.26 25.82
CA SER A 35 -15.15 8.27 27.25
C SER A 35 -13.74 7.69 27.50
N SER A 36 -12.90 8.52 28.13
CA SER A 36 -11.58 8.23 28.71
C SER A 36 -10.45 7.74 27.77
N PHE A 37 -9.48 8.63 27.50
CA PHE A 37 -8.21 8.35 26.81
C PHE A 37 -7.08 7.90 27.75
N SER A 38 -7.37 7.61 29.02
CA SER A 38 -6.36 7.61 30.08
C SER A 38 -5.33 6.46 30.05
N ASP A 39 -5.39 5.51 29.12
CA ASP A 39 -4.47 4.35 29.15
C ASP A 39 -4.14 3.72 27.77
N ASN A 40 -4.04 4.54 26.72
CA ASN A 40 -3.70 4.03 25.38
C ASN A 40 -2.19 4.11 25.10
N ARG A 41 -1.52 2.96 25.13
CA ARG A 41 -0.15 2.79 24.62
C ARG A 41 -0.20 2.42 23.13
N VAL A 42 0.57 3.14 22.31
CA VAL A 42 0.84 2.76 20.91
C VAL A 42 2.18 2.03 20.88
N ASP A 43 2.25 0.86 20.25
CA ASP A 43 3.51 0.13 20.09
C ASP A 43 4.52 1.01 19.35
N GLY A 44 5.61 1.37 20.06
CA GLY A 44 6.53 2.45 19.71
C GLY A 44 6.90 3.36 20.90
N GLY A 45 6.24 3.21 22.06
CA GLY A 45 6.68 3.80 23.32
C GLY A 45 6.23 5.25 23.58
N GLN A 46 5.56 5.89 22.63
CA GLN A 46 4.92 7.19 22.89
C GLN A 46 3.56 6.99 23.58
N ARG A 47 3.46 7.48 24.82
CA ARG A 47 2.17 7.67 25.49
C ARG A 47 1.48 8.83 24.80
N LEU A 48 0.30 8.61 24.22
CA LEU A 48 -0.56 9.70 23.76
C LEU A 48 -1.10 10.39 25.03
N HIS A 49 -0.65 11.61 25.30
CA HIS A 49 -0.99 12.32 26.54
C HIS A 49 -2.39 12.91 26.51
N SER A 50 -2.98 13.07 25.31
CA SER A 50 -4.32 13.61 25.13
C SER A 50 -5.03 13.03 23.88
N ARG A 51 -6.35 13.22 23.82
CA ARG A 51 -7.17 12.96 22.62
C ARG A 51 -6.73 13.80 21.43
N GLU A 52 -6.24 15.01 21.68
CA GLU A 52 -5.78 15.95 20.65
C GLU A 52 -4.50 15.43 19.98
N ASP A 53 -3.56 14.87 20.74
CA ASP A 53 -2.34 14.24 20.20
C ASP A 53 -2.69 13.03 19.30
N ALA A 54 -3.69 12.25 19.69
CA ALA A 54 -4.15 11.11 18.91
C ALA A 54 -4.78 11.54 17.58
N LEU A 55 -5.54 12.63 17.60
CA LEU A 55 -6.16 13.21 16.40
C LEU A 55 -5.11 13.84 15.47
N LEU A 56 -4.12 14.53 16.01
CA LEU A 56 -3.00 15.10 15.25
C LEU A 56 -2.20 14.00 14.56
N LEU A 57 -1.82 12.96 15.30
CA LEU A 57 -1.12 11.80 14.75
C LEU A 57 -1.94 11.14 13.62
N TYR A 58 -3.24 10.96 13.83
CA TYR A 58 -4.13 10.39 12.81
C TYR A 58 -4.19 11.28 11.54
N ALA A 59 -4.26 12.60 11.70
CA ALA A 59 -4.28 13.55 10.57
C ALA A 59 -2.96 13.54 9.79
N GLU A 60 -1.82 13.53 10.48
CA GLU A 60 -0.49 13.44 9.86
C GLU A 60 -0.32 12.14 9.08
N MET A 61 -0.73 11.01 9.67
CA MET A 61 -0.69 9.71 9.00
C MET A 61 -1.60 9.67 7.77
N THR A 62 -2.82 10.20 7.87
CA THR A 62 -3.76 10.26 6.74
C THR A 62 -3.17 11.07 5.58
N LYS A 63 -2.58 12.24 5.87
CA LYS A 63 -1.91 13.06 4.86
C LYS A 63 -0.76 12.30 4.18
N GLN A 64 0.05 11.57 4.93
CA GLN A 64 1.13 10.76 4.36
C GLN A 64 0.60 9.63 3.46
N MET A 65 -0.54 9.02 3.81
CA MET A 65 -1.18 8.04 2.94
C MET A 65 -1.69 8.67 1.64
N ASP A 66 -2.35 9.83 1.73
CA ASP A 66 -2.87 10.54 0.56
C ASP A 66 -1.73 10.92 -0.40
N ASP A 67 -0.61 11.43 0.13
CA ASP A 67 0.58 11.79 -0.65
C ASP A 67 1.19 10.56 -1.36
N ALA A 68 1.21 9.41 -0.68
CA ALA A 68 1.72 8.16 -1.25
C ALA A 68 0.77 7.57 -2.31
N GLU A 69 -0.54 7.64 -2.09
CA GLU A 69 -1.53 7.23 -3.09
C GLU A 69 -1.41 8.09 -4.36
N TYR A 70 -1.20 9.40 -4.20
CA TYR A 70 -0.97 10.30 -5.32
C TYR A 70 0.25 9.90 -6.15
N LYS A 71 1.40 9.66 -5.50
CA LYS A 71 2.63 9.20 -6.18
C LYS A 71 2.42 7.86 -6.90
N LEU A 72 1.74 6.90 -6.27
CA LEU A 72 1.42 5.61 -6.89
C LEU A 72 0.52 5.78 -8.12
N ARG A 73 -0.46 6.69 -8.07
CA ARG A 73 -1.33 6.99 -9.22
C ARG A 73 -0.57 7.61 -10.38
N ASP A 74 0.42 8.46 -10.12
CA ASP A 74 1.24 9.05 -11.17
C ASP A 74 2.14 8.03 -11.87
N ILE A 75 2.76 7.11 -11.12
CA ILE A 75 3.44 5.95 -11.69
C ILE A 75 2.44 5.13 -12.52
N TYR A 76 1.25 4.86 -11.99
CA TYR A 76 0.24 4.07 -12.69
C TYR A 76 -0.18 4.68 -14.04
N LYS A 77 -0.29 6.01 -14.12
CA LYS A 77 -0.61 6.72 -15.38
C LYS A 77 0.48 6.54 -16.44
N SER A 78 1.75 6.48 -16.04
CA SER A 78 2.89 6.37 -16.96
C SER A 78 3.06 4.95 -17.53
N ILE A 79 2.57 3.93 -16.84
CA ILE A 79 2.62 2.53 -17.29
C ILE A 79 1.83 2.37 -18.59
N LYS A 80 2.49 1.95 -19.67
CA LYS A 80 1.82 1.58 -20.94
C LYS A 80 1.50 0.09 -21.04
N ASN A 81 2.23 -0.75 -20.31
CA ASN A 81 2.08 -2.20 -20.36
C ASN A 81 0.82 -2.65 -19.60
N ARG A 82 -0.09 -3.35 -20.29
CA ARG A 82 -1.35 -3.84 -19.72
C ARG A 82 -1.15 -4.83 -18.57
N ASP A 83 -0.23 -5.78 -18.71
CA ASP A 83 0.08 -6.78 -17.68
C ASP A 83 0.58 -6.09 -16.40
N LEU A 84 1.40 -5.05 -16.56
CA LEU A 84 1.94 -4.26 -15.47
C LEU A 84 0.85 -3.42 -14.78
N ARG A 85 -0.11 -2.84 -15.53
CA ARG A 85 -1.28 -2.16 -14.94
C ARG A 85 -2.14 -3.11 -14.11
N ILE A 86 -2.41 -4.31 -14.62
CA ILE A 86 -3.17 -5.35 -13.91
C ILE A 86 -2.44 -5.76 -12.62
N TYR A 87 -1.11 -5.88 -12.69
CA TYR A 87 -0.29 -6.14 -11.51
C TYR A 87 -0.42 -5.01 -10.47
N PHE A 88 -0.30 -3.75 -10.88
CA PHE A 88 -0.44 -2.59 -10.00
C PHE A 88 -1.82 -2.52 -9.33
N ASP A 89 -2.87 -2.64 -10.13
CA ASP A 89 -4.25 -2.69 -9.64
C ASP A 89 -4.44 -3.79 -8.60
N LYS A 90 -3.78 -4.94 -8.77
CA LYS A 90 -3.89 -6.05 -7.84
C LYS A 90 -3.07 -5.86 -6.56
N VAL A 91 -1.81 -5.47 -6.71
CA VAL A 91 -0.79 -5.55 -5.66
C VAL A 91 -0.74 -4.28 -4.83
N TYR A 92 -0.85 -3.11 -5.46
CA TYR A 92 -0.73 -1.82 -4.78
C TYR A 92 -2.09 -1.17 -4.51
N PHE A 93 -3.06 -1.30 -5.43
CA PHE A 93 -4.42 -0.78 -5.23
C PHE A 93 -5.40 -1.82 -4.67
N HIS A 94 -4.91 -3.02 -4.36
CA HIS A 94 -5.66 -4.11 -3.72
C HIS A 94 -7.01 -4.46 -4.36
N LEU A 95 -7.16 -4.28 -5.68
CA LEU A 95 -8.41 -4.63 -6.35
C LEU A 95 -8.68 -6.14 -6.26
N THR A 96 -9.95 -6.47 -6.00
CA THR A 96 -10.39 -7.86 -5.97
C THR A 96 -10.29 -8.47 -7.37
N ASN A 97 -10.28 -9.80 -7.47
CA ASN A 97 -10.31 -10.42 -8.79
C ASN A 97 -11.56 -10.01 -9.54
N ALA A 98 -12.74 -9.98 -8.89
CA ALA A 98 -13.98 -9.52 -9.51
C ALA A 98 -13.86 -8.10 -10.12
N ASN A 99 -13.25 -7.16 -9.40
CA ASN A 99 -13.01 -5.80 -9.91
C ASN A 99 -12.13 -5.82 -11.17
N LEU A 100 -11.09 -6.66 -11.19
CA LEU A 100 -10.19 -6.82 -12.33
C LEU A 100 -10.86 -7.54 -13.51
N GLU A 101 -11.71 -8.53 -13.25
CA GLU A 101 -12.49 -9.22 -14.28
C GLU A 101 -13.42 -8.23 -14.99
N MET A 102 -14.13 -7.39 -14.23
CA MET A 102 -14.98 -6.33 -14.78
C MET A 102 -14.18 -5.27 -15.55
N LYS A 103 -13.04 -4.81 -15.01
CA LYS A 103 -12.24 -3.72 -15.60
C LYS A 103 -11.51 -4.15 -16.88
N TYR A 104 -11.03 -5.39 -16.94
CA TYR A 104 -10.16 -5.87 -18.02
C TYR A 104 -10.77 -6.95 -18.90
N GLY A 105 -11.96 -7.47 -18.58
CA GLY A 105 -12.58 -8.56 -19.33
C GLY A 105 -11.77 -9.86 -19.29
N LEU A 106 -11.08 -10.12 -18.18
CA LEU A 106 -10.22 -11.29 -17.99
C LEU A 106 -10.86 -12.26 -17.00
N THR A 107 -10.52 -13.53 -17.09
CA THR A 107 -10.86 -14.52 -16.06
C THR A 107 -9.85 -14.47 -14.91
N ARG A 108 -10.28 -14.90 -13.71
CA ARG A 108 -9.39 -15.10 -12.55
C ARG A 108 -8.10 -15.86 -12.89
N ARG A 109 -8.19 -16.91 -13.72
CA ARG A 109 -7.02 -17.72 -14.12
C ARG A 109 -6.03 -16.91 -14.96
N GLN A 110 -6.52 -16.07 -15.88
CA GLN A 110 -5.67 -15.18 -16.68
C GLN A 110 -5.00 -14.11 -15.80
N ILE A 111 -5.77 -13.48 -14.90
CA ILE A 111 -5.26 -12.51 -13.93
C ILE A 111 -4.11 -13.12 -13.11
N GLN A 112 -4.31 -14.33 -12.56
CA GLN A 112 -3.28 -15.04 -11.80
C GLN A 112 -2.03 -15.35 -12.62
N ARG A 113 -2.17 -15.72 -13.89
CA ARG A 113 -1.02 -15.95 -14.79
C ARG A 113 -0.23 -14.67 -15.05
N ILE A 114 -0.94 -13.56 -15.29
CA ILE A 114 -0.32 -12.24 -15.48
C ILE A 114 0.46 -11.83 -14.23
N ILE A 115 -0.14 -11.94 -13.05
CA ILE A 115 0.53 -11.61 -11.79
C ILE A 115 1.80 -12.47 -11.62
N LYS A 116 1.71 -13.79 -11.84
CA LYS A 116 2.87 -14.69 -11.75
C LYS A 116 3.97 -14.33 -12.75
N LYS A 117 3.60 -13.97 -13.98
CA LYS A 117 4.53 -13.56 -15.04
C LYS A 117 5.30 -12.31 -14.62
N VAL A 118 4.60 -11.24 -14.22
CA VAL A 118 5.21 -9.98 -13.79
C VAL A 118 6.09 -10.17 -12.54
N LYS A 119 5.65 -10.99 -11.56
CA LYS A 119 6.48 -11.32 -10.39
C LYS A 119 7.80 -12.00 -10.78
N LYS A 120 7.75 -12.96 -11.70
CA LYS A 120 8.95 -13.64 -12.18
C LYS A 120 9.89 -12.69 -12.92
N GLU A 121 9.36 -11.85 -13.80
CA GLU A 121 10.16 -10.84 -14.52
C GLU A 121 10.82 -9.84 -13.57
N HIS A 122 10.14 -9.49 -12.47
CA HIS A 122 10.71 -8.67 -11.42
C HIS A 122 11.87 -9.39 -10.69
N GLN A 123 11.62 -10.60 -10.17
CA GLN A 123 12.60 -11.40 -9.41
C GLN A 123 13.82 -11.81 -10.25
N CYS A 124 13.63 -12.28 -11.48
CA CYS A 124 14.73 -12.77 -12.32
C CYS A 124 15.70 -11.66 -12.74
N ARG A 125 15.32 -10.38 -12.68
CA ARG A 125 16.25 -9.27 -12.94
C ARG A 125 17.10 -8.90 -11.72
N ASP A 126 16.84 -9.47 -10.55
CA ASP A 126 17.67 -9.27 -9.35
C ASP A 126 18.80 -10.32 -9.29
N ASP A 127 18.56 -11.52 -9.82
CA ASP A 127 19.55 -12.61 -9.87
C ASP A 127 20.68 -12.39 -10.90
N VAL A 128 20.45 -11.59 -11.96
CA VAL A 128 21.49 -11.26 -12.95
C VAL A 128 22.52 -10.28 -12.38
N ALA A 129 22.21 -9.57 -11.29
CA ALA A 129 23.14 -8.65 -10.64
C ALA A 129 24.12 -9.36 -9.65
N VAL A 130 23.94 -10.66 -9.39
CA VAL A 130 24.76 -11.42 -8.42
C VAL A 130 25.77 -12.37 -9.11
N LYS A 131 25.76 -12.47 -10.44
CA LYS A 131 26.77 -13.22 -11.21
C LYS A 131 27.16 -12.48 -12.49
N CYS A 132 28.14 -11.60 -12.37
CA CYS A 132 29.15 -11.26 -13.40
C CYS A 132 30.44 -10.89 -12.66
#